data_AF-A0A7V8WC14-F1
#
_entry.id   AF-A0A7V8WC14-F1
#
_cell.length_a   1.000
_cell.length_b   1.000
_cell.length_c   1.000
_cell.angle_alpha   90.00
_cell.angle_beta   90.00
_cell.angle_gamma   90.00
#
_symmetry.space_group_name_H-M   'P 1'
#
loop_
_entity.id
_entity.type
_entity.pdbx_description
1 polymer ?
#
loop_
_entity_poly.entity_id
_entity_poly.type
_entity_poly.pdbx_seq_one_letter_code
_entity_poly.pdbx_strand_id
1 'polypeptide(L)' 'MPAPRLTTDEYLRTPETVLPQELVYGFVRDAAAPTPGHQWAVGEVYRCFWKHLEKTRAGRV' A
#
# COMPACT_ATOMS: atom_id res chain seq x y z
N MET A 1 9.99 -19.45 15.86
CA MET A 1 10.54 -18.17 16.36
C MET A 1 9.66 -17.05 15.81
N PRO A 2 9.26 -16.05 16.61
CA PRO A 2 8.56 -14.89 16.07
C PRO A 2 9.47 -14.15 15.07
N ALA A 3 8.87 -13.53 14.05
CA ALA A 3 9.62 -12.69 13.12
C ALA A 3 10.34 -11.56 13.89
N PRO A 4 11.57 -11.19 13.49
CA PRO A 4 12.30 -10.11 14.13
C PRO A 4 11.54 -8.78 13.99
N ARG A 5 11.64 -7.94 15.02
CA ARG A 5 11.07 -6.59 14.98
C ARG A 5 11.98 -5.67 14.18
N LEU A 6 11.42 -4.95 13.21
CA LEU A 6 12.15 -4.02 12.34
C LEU A 6 11.70 -2.57 12.56
N THR A 7 12.63 -1.65 12.35
CA THR A 7 12.35 -0.24 12.08
C THR A 7 11.92 -0.03 10.63
N THR A 8 11.38 1.15 10.33
CA THR A 8 11.02 1.54 8.95
C THR A 8 12.24 1.51 8.03
N ASP A 9 13.40 2.01 8.47
CA ASP A 9 14.62 2.06 7.66
C ASP A 9 15.16 0.66 7.34
N GLU A 10 15.08 -0.26 8.30
CA GLU A 10 15.47 -1.66 8.10
C GLU A 10 14.52 -2.36 7.12
N TYR A 11 13.20 -2.14 7.26
CA TYR A 11 12.20 -2.66 6.34
C TYR A 11 12.40 -2.16 4.90
N LEU A 12 12.63 -0.87 4.70
CA LEU A 12 12.83 -0.29 3.35
C LEU A 12 14.14 -0.75 2.68
N ARG A 13 15.07 -1.34 3.43
CA ARG A 13 16.30 -1.93 2.88
C ARG A 13 16.15 -3.41 2.50
N THR A 14 15.04 -4.05 2.82
CA THR A 14 14.82 -5.44 2.41
C THR A 14 14.60 -5.53 0.90
N PRO A 15 14.98 -6.64 0.23
CA PRO A 15 14.71 -6.83 -1.18
C PRO A 15 13.21 -6.71 -1.51
N GLU A 16 12.89 -6.16 -2.67
CA GLU A 16 11.51 -6.15 -3.17
C GLU A 16 11.01 -7.58 -3.39
N THR A 17 9.72 -7.81 -3.12
CA THR A 17 9.06 -9.10 -3.35
C THR A 17 7.81 -8.91 -4.19
N VAL A 18 7.34 -9.99 -4.82
CA VAL A 18 6.10 -9.98 -5.62
C VAL A 18 4.84 -10.06 -4.75
N LEU A 19 4.98 -10.33 -3.46
CA LEU A 19 3.87 -10.31 -2.52
C LEU A 19 3.82 -8.93 -1.87
N PRO A 20 2.64 -8.32 -1.75
CA PRO A 20 2.53 -7.06 -1.04
C PRO A 20 2.86 -7.28 0.45
N GLN A 21 3.76 -6.47 0.97
CA GLN A 21 4.21 -6.52 2.37
C GLN A 21 3.97 -5.19 3.06
N GLU A 22 3.68 -5.25 4.36
CA GLU A 22 3.46 -4.08 5.20
C GLU A 22 4.22 -4.21 6.52
N LEU A 23 4.87 -3.13 6.96
CA LEU A 23 5.44 -3.03 8.31
C LEU A 23 4.40 -2.48 9.27
N VAL A 24 3.91 -3.31 10.20
CA VAL A 24 2.88 -2.93 11.17
C VAL A 24 3.39 -3.19 12.59
N TYR A 25 3.52 -2.13 13.39
CA TYR A 25 4.08 -2.16 14.75
C TYR A 25 5.46 -2.85 14.86
N GLY A 26 6.26 -2.72 13.80
CA GLY A 26 7.59 -3.31 13.70
C GLY A 26 7.61 -4.76 13.22
N PHE A 27 6.48 -5.31 12.78
CA PHE A 27 6.42 -6.67 12.21
C PHE A 27 6.03 -6.60 10.74
N VAL A 28 6.76 -7.32 9.89
CA VAL A 28 6.42 -7.48 8.47
C VAL A 28 5.28 -8.48 8.36
N ARG A 29 4.23 -8.08 7.63
CA ARG A 29 3.08 -8.92 7.34
C ARG A 29 2.88 -8.98 5.84
N ASP A 30 2.62 -10.18 5.34
CA ASP A 30 2.16 -10.34 3.97
C ASP A 30 0.69 -9.92 3.90
N ALA A 31 0.38 -9.02 2.98
CA ALA A 31 -0.99 -8.72 2.61
C ALA A 31 -1.49 -9.77 1.61
N ALA A 32 -2.74 -10.17 1.74
CA ALA A 32 -3.34 -11.11 0.80
C ALA A 32 -3.34 -10.49 -0.62
N ALA A 33 -3.02 -11.30 -1.62
CA ALA A 33 -3.13 -10.88 -3.00
C ALA A 33 -4.57 -10.42 -3.30
N PRO A 34 -4.75 -9.28 -3.97
CA PRO A 34 -6.06 -8.71 -4.19
C PRO A 34 -6.88 -9.56 -5.17
N THR A 35 -8.19 -9.68 -4.92
CA THR A 35 -9.10 -10.31 -5.87
C THR A 35 -9.38 -9.36 -7.06
N PRO A 36 -9.84 -9.87 -8.22
CA PRO A 36 -10.26 -9.02 -9.32
C PRO A 36 -11.34 -8.00 -8.93
N GLY A 37 -12.32 -8.40 -8.11
CA GLY A 37 -13.37 -7.50 -7.62
C GLY A 37 -12.82 -6.39 -6.73
N HIS A 38 -11.84 -6.70 -5.87
CA HIS A 38 -11.14 -5.68 -5.08
C HIS A 38 -10.42 -4.68 -5.99
N GLN A 39 -9.71 -5.14 -7.03
CA GLN A 39 -9.03 -4.28 -7.98
C GLN A 39 -9.98 -3.37 -8.76
N TRP A 40 -11.16 -3.88 -9.16
CA TRP A 40 -12.17 -3.05 -9.81
C TRP A 40 -12.68 -1.94 -8.88
N ALA A 41 -12.99 -2.25 -7.63
CA ALA A 41 -13.46 -1.27 -6.66
C ALA A 41 -12.42 -0.17 -6.40
N VAL A 42 -11.16 -0.54 -6.16
CA VAL A 42 -10.05 0.41 -5.97
C VAL A 42 -9.89 1.31 -7.20
N GLY A 43 -9.97 0.73 -8.40
CA GLY A 43 -9.85 1.48 -9.66
C GLY A 43 -10.94 2.53 -9.85
N GLU A 44 -12.20 2.21 -9.52
CA GLU A 44 -13.31 3.18 -9.59
C GLU A 44 -13.15 4.30 -8.57
N VAL A 45 -12.78 3.97 -7.32
CA VAL A 45 -12.54 4.97 -6.28
C VAL A 45 -11.41 5.92 -6.70
N TYR A 46 -10.28 5.38 -7.16
CA TYR A 46 -9.16 6.17 -7.66
C TYR A 46 -9.60 7.15 -8.75
N ARG A 47 -10.33 6.68 -9.77
CA ARG A 47 -10.80 7.52 -10.89
C ARG A 47 -11.70 8.66 -10.40
N CYS A 48 -12.61 8.40 -9.48
CA CYS A 48 -13.51 9.41 -8.92
C CYS A 48 -12.73 10.48 -8.14
N PHE A 49 -11.80 10.05 -7.27
CA PHE A 49 -10.97 10.96 -6.50
C PHE A 49 -10.06 11.80 -7.39
N TRP A 50 -9.40 11.19 -8.37
CA TRP A 50 -8.53 11.88 -9.31
C TRP A 50 -9.26 13.00 -10.05
N LYS A 51 -10.43 12.70 -10.63
CA LYS A 51 -11.27 13.70 -11.32
C LYS A 51 -11.66 14.86 -10.40
N HIS A 52 -11.95 14.58 -9.14
CA HIS A 52 -12.28 15.62 -8.17
C HIS A 52 -11.06 16.52 -7.88
N LEU A 53 -9.91 15.92 -7.59
CA LEU A 53 -8.67 16.65 -7.26
C LEU A 53 -8.19 17.50 -8.44
N GLU A 54 -8.25 16.98 -9.67
CA GLU A 54 -7.92 17.76 -10.87
C GLU A 54 -8.83 18.98 -11.03
N LYS A 55 -10.16 18.79 -10.87
CA LYS A 55 -11.14 19.87 -10.99
C LYS A 55 -10.93 20.96 -9.94
N THR A 56 -10.61 20.58 -8.71
CA THR A 56 -10.44 21.52 -7.59
C THR A 56 -9.01 22.07 -7.47
N ARG A 57 -8.05 21.50 -8.21
CA ARG A 57 -6.61 21.76 -8.07
C ARG A 57 -6.09 21.55 -6.64
N ALA A 58 -6.78 20.74 -5.84
CA ALA A 58 -6.38 20.40 -4.48
C ALA A 58 -5.24 19.35 -4.48
N GLY A 59 -4.63 19.12 -3.31
CA GLY A 59 -3.67 18.02 -3.12
C GLY A 59 -2.30 18.23 -3.77
N ARG A 60 -1.94 19.47 -4.11
CA ARG A 60 -0.58 19.83 -4.53
C ARG A 60 0.26 20.05 -3.27
N VAL A 61 1.40 19.36 -3.18
CA VAL A 61 2.37 19.44 -2.09
C VAL A 61 3.62 20.16 -2.59
#